data_AF-A0A1Q8T0L8-F1
#
_entry.id   AF-A0A1Q8T0L8-F1
#
_cell.length_a   1.000
_cell.length_b   1.000
_cell.length_c   1.000
_cell.angle_alpha   90.00
_cell.angle_beta   90.00
_cell.angle_gamma   90.00
#
_symmetry.space_group_name_H-M   'P 1'
#
loop_
_entity.id
_entity.type
_entity.pdbx_description
1 polymer ?
#
loop_
_entity_poly.entity_id
_entity_poly.type
_entity_poly.pdbx_seq_one_letter_code
_entity_poly.pdbx_strand_id
1 'polypeptide(L)'
;MVFQFPNDCCETTSILFGLVILKINKEADIQIVRSKRHDGKHGRHIWIEIDGSIFDITADQFGLSYQPIYGEPTMPLLEIFKVYEKKTIIEATALNGWLDKLQIFDEVANQIIKLK
;
A
#
# COMPACT_ATOMS: atom_id res chain seq x y z
N MET A 1 6.21 -8.86 -7.96
CA MET A 1 6.14 -10.13 -7.19
C MET A 1 6.34 -9.73 -5.74
N VAL A 2 5.47 -10.15 -4.82
CA VAL A 2 5.71 -9.98 -3.37
C VAL A 2 6.92 -10.85 -3.04
N PHE A 3 8.04 -10.22 -2.72
CA PHE A 3 9.26 -10.90 -2.32
C PHE A 3 9.43 -10.69 -0.82
N GLN A 4 9.46 -11.77 -0.03
CA GLN A 4 9.81 -11.74 1.40
C GLN A 4 8.91 -10.91 2.35
N PHE A 5 7.59 -11.02 2.22
CA PHE A 5 6.64 -10.34 3.11
C PHE A 5 6.98 -10.53 4.62
N PRO A 6 6.98 -9.46 5.44
CA PRO A 6 6.62 -8.07 5.11
C PRO A 6 7.76 -7.21 4.53
N ASN A 7 8.98 -7.74 4.42
CA ASN A 7 10.16 -7.03 3.95
C ASN A 7 10.15 -6.86 2.43
N ASP A 8 10.67 -5.74 1.92
CA ASP A 8 10.92 -5.46 0.49
C ASP A 8 9.70 -5.61 -0.45
N CYS A 9 8.49 -5.73 0.10
CA CYS A 9 7.26 -5.85 -0.67
C CYS A 9 6.28 -4.68 -0.49
N CYS A 10 6.61 -3.69 0.34
CA CYS A 10 5.69 -2.61 0.74
C CYS A 10 5.00 -1.91 -0.44
N GLU A 11 5.72 -1.64 -1.54
CA GLU A 11 5.12 -1.03 -2.75
C GLU A 11 4.12 -1.95 -3.43
N THR A 12 4.54 -3.17 -3.76
CA THR A 12 3.70 -4.16 -4.44
C THR A 12 2.46 -4.46 -3.61
N THR A 13 2.65 -4.74 -2.33
CA THR A 13 1.58 -5.06 -1.39
C THR A 13 0.60 -3.90 -1.25
N SER A 14 1.08 -2.66 -1.12
CA SER A 14 0.23 -1.47 -1.04
C SER A 14 -0.62 -1.28 -2.29
N ILE A 15 -0.03 -1.46 -3.48
CA ILE A 15 -0.77 -1.34 -4.76
C ILE A 15 -1.83 -2.44 -4.85
N LEU A 16 -1.46 -3.69 -4.58
CA LEU A 16 -2.39 -4.82 -4.62
C LEU A 16 -3.56 -4.61 -3.66
N PHE A 17 -3.26 -4.19 -2.44
CA PHE A 17 -4.27 -3.94 -1.43
C PHE A 17 -5.21 -2.80 -1.84
N GLY A 18 -4.68 -1.68 -2.32
CA GLY A 18 -5.49 -0.58 -2.83
C GLY A 18 -6.39 -0.96 -4.00
N LEU A 19 -5.90 -1.78 -4.95
CA LEU A 19 -6.72 -2.27 -6.07
C LEU A 19 -7.86 -3.18 -5.59
N VAL A 20 -7.62 -4.04 -4.59
CA VAL A 20 -8.67 -4.86 -3.98
C VAL A 20 -9.73 -3.99 -3.30
N ILE A 21 -9.33 -2.96 -2.56
CA ILE A 21 -10.28 -2.04 -1.91
C ILE A 21 -11.08 -1.28 -2.96
N LEU A 22 -10.47 -0.77 -4.02
CA LEU A 22 -11.17 -0.08 -5.11
C LEU A 22 -12.22 -0.96 -5.79
N LYS A 23 -11.97 -2.29 -5.85
CA LYS A 23 -12.93 -3.25 -6.37
C LYS A 23 -14.16 -3.41 -5.48
N ILE A 24 -13.94 -3.39 -4.17
CA ILE A 24 -15.00 -3.54 -3.15
C ILE A 24 -15.78 -2.23 -3.00
N ASN A 25 -15.09 -1.10 -2.96
CA ASN A 25 -15.63 0.25 -2.85
C ASN A 25 -15.01 1.15 -3.92
N LYS A 26 -15.74 1.37 -5.02
CA LYS A 26 -15.29 2.19 -6.15
C LYS A 26 -15.19 3.69 -5.84
N GLU A 27 -15.82 4.13 -4.76
CA GLU A 27 -15.86 5.55 -4.36
C GLU A 27 -14.79 5.91 -3.33
N ALA A 28 -14.05 4.92 -2.81
CA ALA A 28 -12.97 5.15 -1.85
C ALA A 28 -11.86 6.04 -2.45
N ASP A 29 -11.42 7.07 -1.72
CA ASP A 29 -10.21 7.80 -2.05
C ASP A 29 -9.00 7.01 -1.55
N ILE A 30 -8.24 6.44 -2.49
CA ILE A 30 -7.09 5.57 -2.18
C ILE A 30 -5.82 6.21 -2.71
N GLN A 31 -4.93 6.55 -1.78
CA GLN A 31 -3.65 7.19 -2.05
C GLN A 31 -2.50 6.29 -1.64
N ILE A 32 -1.60 6.02 -2.58
CA ILE A 32 -0.28 5.44 -2.28
C ILE A 32 0.59 6.55 -1.73
N VAL A 33 1.14 6.33 -0.54
CA VAL A 33 2.03 7.26 0.13
C VAL A 33 3.46 6.75 0.03
N ARG A 34 4.34 7.54 -0.60
CA ARG A 34 5.76 7.23 -0.69
C ARG A 34 6.54 8.03 0.32
N SER A 35 7.41 7.33 1.03
CA SER A 35 8.27 7.91 2.04
C SER A 35 9.71 7.42 1.90
N LYS A 36 10.62 8.19 2.50
CA LYS A 36 12.04 7.86 2.60
C LYS A 36 12.53 8.12 4.02
N ARG A 37 13.52 7.38 4.48
CA ARG A 37 14.08 7.59 5.82
C ARG A 37 14.62 9.01 5.98
N HIS A 38 14.46 9.59 7.18
CA HIS A 38 15.01 10.90 7.52
C HIS A 38 16.54 10.93 7.51
N ASP A 39 17.17 9.82 7.92
CA ASP A 39 18.63 9.67 8.04
C ASP A 39 19.37 9.64 6.68
N GLY A 40 18.65 9.76 5.56
CA GLY A 40 19.22 9.76 4.22
C GLY A 40 19.78 8.41 3.78
N LYS A 41 19.73 7.37 4.63
CA LYS A 41 20.12 6.02 4.26
C LYS A 41 19.13 5.46 3.24
N HIS A 42 19.59 4.49 2.45
CA HIS A 42 18.71 3.74 1.56
C HIS A 42 17.61 3.08 2.40
N GLY A 43 16.36 3.46 2.13
CA GLY A 43 15.18 2.96 2.81
C GLY A 43 13.97 3.74 2.34
N ARG A 44 13.17 3.14 1.48
CA ARG A 44 11.85 3.64 1.11
C ARG A 44 10.82 2.80 1.82
N HIS A 45 9.75 3.45 2.24
CA HIS A 45 8.60 2.74 2.76
C HIS A 45 7.33 3.31 2.17
N ILE A 46 6.41 2.41 1.84
CA ILE A 46 5.20 2.71 1.09
C ILE A 46 4.03 2.06 1.81
N TRP A 47 2.97 2.84 1.98
CA TRP A 47 1.69 2.41 2.53
C TRP A 47 0.55 3.02 1.71
N ILE A 48 -0.68 2.74 2.10
CA ILE A 48 -1.87 3.40 1.54
C ILE A 48 -2.61 4.21 2.59
N GLU A 49 -3.21 5.30 2.16
CA GLU A 49 -4.27 5.99 2.88
C GLU A 49 -5.59 5.76 2.14
N ILE A 50 -6.63 5.36 2.87
CA ILE A 50 -7.98 5.15 2.37
C ILE A 50 -8.91 6.06 3.15
N ASP A 51 -9.57 6.98 2.47
CA ASP A 51 -10.51 7.96 3.06
C ASP A 51 -9.89 8.68 4.29
N GLY A 52 -8.61 9.05 4.17
CA GLY A 52 -7.84 9.72 5.22
C GLY A 52 -7.32 8.83 6.36
N SER A 53 -7.64 7.54 6.35
CA SER A 53 -7.15 6.56 7.34
C SER A 53 -5.96 5.76 6.79
N ILE A 54 -4.99 5.45 7.63
CA ILE A 54 -3.75 4.80 7.23
C ILE A 54 -3.88 3.28 7.29
N PHE A 55 -3.39 2.63 6.25
CA PHE A 55 -3.23 1.18 6.22
C PHE A 55 -1.84 0.80 5.74
N ASP A 56 -1.15 0.01 6.56
CA ASP A 56 0.20 -0.47 6.29
C ASP A 56 0.34 -1.88 6.84
N ILE A 57 0.09 -2.86 5.98
CA ILE A 57 0.18 -4.27 6.37
C ILE A 57 1.61 -4.80 6.42
N THR A 58 2.61 -3.91 6.24
CA THR A 58 4.03 -4.23 6.24
C THR A 58 4.81 -3.43 7.28
N ALA A 59 4.13 -2.70 8.17
CA ALA A 59 4.76 -1.88 9.20
C ALA A 59 5.64 -2.69 10.16
N ASP A 60 5.28 -3.95 10.39
CA ASP A 60 6.00 -4.92 11.23
C ASP A 60 7.39 -5.31 10.69
N GLN A 61 7.73 -4.94 9.45
CA GLN A 61 9.10 -5.10 8.93
C GLN A 61 10.14 -4.25 9.67
N PHE A 62 9.71 -3.20 10.41
CA PHE A 62 10.62 -2.31 11.15
C PHE A 62 10.87 -2.73 12.60
N GLY A 63 10.53 -3.97 12.96
CA GLY A 63 10.85 -4.59 14.24
C GLY A 63 9.63 -4.86 15.10
N LEU A 64 9.84 -5.59 16.19
CA LEU A 64 8.78 -6.17 17.03
C LEU A 64 7.85 -5.14 17.70
N SER A 65 8.29 -3.88 17.79
CA SER A 65 7.49 -2.78 18.35
C SER A 65 6.42 -2.27 17.38
N TYR A 66 6.48 -2.65 16.11
CA TYR A 66 5.49 -2.25 15.11
C TYR A 66 4.60 -3.43 14.79
N GLN A 67 3.31 -3.15 14.64
CA GLN A 67 2.30 -4.08 14.19
C GLN A 67 1.74 -3.57 12.86
N PRO A 68 1.18 -4.44 12.01
CA PRO A 68 0.40 -4.01 10.86
C PRO A 68 -0.66 -2.97 11.25
N ILE A 69 -0.82 -1.95 10.40
CA ILE A 69 -1.68 -0.79 10.68
C ILE A 69 -2.96 -0.92 9.85
N TYR A 70 -4.10 -0.77 10.51
CA TYR A 70 -5.42 -0.91 9.88
C TYR A 70 -6.37 0.21 10.32
N GLY A 71 -6.43 1.29 9.55
CA GLY A 71 -7.39 2.38 9.76
C GLY A 71 -6.98 3.39 10.84
N GLU A 72 -5.69 3.55 11.10
CA GLU A 72 -5.21 4.51 12.10
C GLU A 72 -5.25 5.95 11.54
N PRO A 73 -5.55 6.96 12.37
CA PRO A 73 -5.62 8.36 11.92
C PRO A 73 -4.23 9.00 11.76
N THR A 74 -3.18 8.39 12.31
CA THR A 74 -1.81 8.92 12.31
C THR A 74 -0.79 7.83 12.04
N MET A 75 0.29 8.15 11.32
CA MET A 75 1.32 7.18 10.94
C MET A 75 2.43 7.13 11.99
N PRO A 76 2.57 6.02 12.77
CA PRO A 76 3.60 5.90 13.80
C PRO A 76 5.03 5.93 13.25
N LEU A 77 5.20 5.58 11.97
CA LEU A 77 6.51 5.52 11.31
C LEU A 77 7.04 6.90 10.87
N LEU A 78 6.32 8.00 11.12
CA LEU A 78 6.76 9.35 10.71
C LEU A 78 8.02 9.85 11.44
N GLU A 79 8.36 9.26 12.59
CA GLU A 79 9.64 9.53 13.27
C GLU A 79 10.84 8.98 12.49
N ILE A 80 10.62 7.95 11.67
CA ILE A 80 11.66 7.27 10.88
C ILE A 80 11.61 7.76 9.42
N PHE A 81 10.41 7.98 8.90
CA PHE A 81 10.16 8.24 7.49
C PHE A 81 9.56 9.62 7.24
N LYS A 82 10.05 10.28 6.19
CA LYS A 82 9.49 11.50 5.64
C LYS A 82 8.67 11.19 4.39
N VAL A 83 7.39 11.53 4.41
CA VAL A 83 6.54 11.52 3.21
C VAL A 83 7.08 12.54 2.21
N TYR A 84 7.21 12.15 0.96
CA TYR A 84 7.62 13.05 -0.13
C TYR A 84 6.64 13.06 -1.29
N GLU A 85 5.72 12.09 -1.37
CA GLU A 85 4.77 12.01 -2.46
C GLU A 85 3.52 11.23 -2.05
N LYS A 86 2.36 11.67 -2.56
CA LYS A 86 1.12 10.91 -2.59
C LYS A 86 0.64 10.81 -4.03
N LYS A 87 0.13 9.64 -4.41
CA LYS A 87 -0.46 9.39 -5.74
C LYS A 87 -1.74 8.60 -5.59
N THR A 88 -2.67 8.77 -6.52
CA THR A 88 -3.82 7.88 -6.59
C THR A 88 -3.36 6.44 -6.87
N ILE A 89 -4.17 5.47 -6.47
CA ILE A 89 -3.89 4.06 -6.75
C ILE A 89 -3.74 3.77 -8.25
N ILE A 90 -4.49 4.48 -9.10
CA ILE A 90 -4.45 4.33 -10.56
C ILE A 90 -3.12 4.85 -11.12
N GLU A 91 -2.67 6.04 -10.69
CA GLU A 91 -1.37 6.57 -11.09
C GLU A 91 -0.22 5.68 -10.63
N ALA A 92 -0.28 5.17 -9.39
CA ALA A 92 0.74 4.27 -8.87
C ALA A 92 0.81 2.95 -9.66
N THR A 93 -0.35 2.40 -10.04
CA THR A 93 -0.44 1.22 -10.90
C THR A 93 0.15 1.48 -12.29
N ALA A 94 -0.13 2.65 -12.87
CA ALA A 94 0.43 3.07 -14.16
C ALA A 94 1.95 3.15 -14.14
N LEU A 95 2.51 3.78 -13.11
CA LEU A 95 3.97 3.95 -12.97
C LEU A 95 4.71 2.62 -12.76
N ASN A 96 4.02 1.61 -12.20
CA ASN A 96 4.56 0.27 -12.04
C ASN A 96 4.40 -0.58 -13.31
N GLY A 97 3.78 -0.04 -14.37
CA GLY A 97 3.55 -0.76 -15.63
C GLY A 97 2.53 -1.88 -15.51
N TRP A 98 1.57 -1.76 -14.58
CA TRP A 98 0.58 -2.81 -14.27
C TRP A 98 -0.82 -2.51 -14.83
N LEU A 99 -0.97 -1.49 -15.68
CA LEU A 99 -2.27 -1.19 -16.31
C LEU A 99 -2.80 -2.36 -17.15
N ASP A 100 -1.91 -3.06 -17.85
CA ASP A 100 -2.25 -4.26 -18.63
C ASP A 100 -2.65 -5.46 -17.74
N LYS A 101 -2.31 -5.42 -16.45
CA LYS A 101 -2.67 -6.44 -15.46
C LYS A 101 -3.96 -6.15 -14.72
N LEU A 102 -4.53 -4.94 -14.84
CA LEU A 102 -5.76 -4.56 -14.15
C LEU A 102 -6.92 -5.52 -14.42
N GLN A 103 -7.07 -5.98 -15.67
CA GLN A 103 -8.10 -6.95 -16.04
C GLN A 103 -7.93 -8.29 -15.29
N ILE A 104 -6.69 -8.78 -15.17
CA ILE A 104 -6.38 -10.01 -14.45
C ILE A 104 -6.69 -9.83 -12.95
N PHE A 105 -6.32 -8.69 -12.37
CA PHE A 105 -6.66 -8.37 -10.99
C PHE A 105 -8.17 -8.33 -10.76
N ASP A 106 -8.91 -7.72 -11.67
CA ASP A 106 -10.36 -7.69 -11.63
C ASP A 106 -10.99 -9.08 -11.65
N GLU A 107 -10.49 -9.97 -12.51
CA GLU A 107 -10.94 -11.36 -12.60
C GLU A 107 -10.68 -12.16 -11.32
N VAL A 108 -9.46 -12.05 -10.78
CA VAL A 108 -9.07 -12.73 -9.52
C VAL A 108 -9.86 -12.18 -8.34
N ALA A 109 -9.99 -10.86 -8.21
CA ALA A 109 -10.76 -10.24 -7.14
C ALA A 109 -12.23 -10.67 -7.18
N ASN A 110 -12.82 -10.73 -8.38
CA ASN A 110 -14.18 -11.25 -8.57
C ASN A 110 -14.33 -12.71 -8.13
N GLN A 111 -13.33 -13.56 -8.36
CA GLN A 111 -13.36 -14.95 -7.90
C GLN A 111 -13.27 -15.02 -6.36
N ILE A 112 -12.37 -14.24 -5.75
CA ILE A 112 -12.21 -14.21 -4.28
C ILE A 112 -13.47 -13.73 -3.59
N ILE A 113 -14.12 -12.67 -4.10
CA ILE A 113 -15.36 -12.15 -3.52
C ILE A 113 -16.49 -13.20 -3.57
N LYS A 114 -16.55 -14.03 -4.61
CA LYS A 114 -17.53 -15.12 -4.75
C LYS A 114 -17.28 -16.32 -3.82
N LEU A 115 -16.11 -16.42 -3.18
CA LEU A 115 -15.83 -17.46 -2.18
C LEU A 115 -16.46 -17.15 -0.81
N LYS A 116 -17.07 -15.96 -0.65
CA LYS A 116 -17.93 -15.60 0.48
C LYS A 116 -19.38 -15.95 0.19
#